data_AF-A0A098F7W6-F1
#
_entry.id   AF-A0A098F7W6-F1
#
_cell.length_a   1.000
_cell.length_b   1.000
_cell.length_c   1.000
_cell.angle_alpha   90.00
_cell.angle_beta   90.00
_cell.angle_gamma   90.00
#
_symmetry.space_group_name_H-M   'P 1'
#
loop_
_entity.id
_entity.type
_entity.pdbx_description
1 polymer ?
#
loop_
_entity_poly.entity_id
_entity_poly.type
_entity_poly.pdbx_seq_one_letter_code
_entity_poly.pdbx_strand_id
1 'polypeptide(L)'
;MNVTTIIEMENREVENRAGAKLVFAQEFVDENIIETCVECFKEEGSEQRISTEDAMDRVFLQLKEEGIIPGQVEEYSYEMPSCGQLKKNSIGNDEIPQKVILSFMS
;
A
#
# COMPACT_ATOMS: atom_id res chain seq x y z
N MET A 1 -3.29 -26.67 11.22
CA MET A 1 -4.50 -25.82 11.19
C MET A 1 -4.04 -24.56 10.50
N ASN A 2 -4.57 -24.24 9.33
CA ASN A 2 -4.05 -23.10 8.56
C ASN A 2 -4.68 -21.83 9.11
N VAL A 3 -3.86 -20.90 9.59
CA VAL A 3 -4.31 -19.61 10.10
C VAL A 3 -3.96 -18.55 9.07
N THR A 4 -4.96 -17.87 8.54
CA THR A 4 -4.78 -16.67 7.73
C THR A 4 -4.71 -15.46 8.66
N THR A 5 -3.60 -14.73 8.59
CA THR A 5 -3.44 -13.47 9.31
C THR A 5 -3.59 -12.32 8.31
N ILE A 6 -4.34 -11.29 8.70
CA ILE A 6 -4.56 -10.08 7.92
C ILE A 6 -4.08 -8.89 8.75
N ILE A 7 -3.20 -8.08 8.17
CA ILE A 7 -2.65 -6.86 8.75
C ILE A 7 -3.14 -5.70 7.89
N GLU A 8 -3.92 -4.80 8.48
CA GLU A 8 -4.33 -3.55 7.85
C GLU A 8 -3.42 -2.42 8.31
N MET A 9 -2.78 -1.72 7.38
CA MET A 9 -1.90 -0.59 7.66
C MET A 9 -2.41 0.66 6.94
N GLU A 10 -2.32 1.81 7.60
CA GLU A 10 -2.55 3.10 6.94
C GLU A 10 -1.41 3.40 5.94
N ASN A 11 -1.69 4.14 4.87
CA ASN A 11 -0.68 4.56 3.89
C ASN A 11 0.60 5.09 4.56
N ARG A 12 0.46 6.02 5.52
CA ARG A 12 1.59 6.61 6.22
C ARG A 12 2.44 5.58 6.97
N GLU A 13 1.80 4.54 7.51
CA GLU A 13 2.52 3.47 8.19
C GLU A 13 3.34 2.65 7.20
N VAL A 14 2.76 2.31 6.04
CA VAL A 14 3.47 1.63 4.96
C VAL A 14 4.61 2.47 4.43
N GLU A 15 4.42 3.78 4.25
CA GLU A 15 5.47 4.68 3.78
C GLU A 15 6.66 4.74 4.74
N ASN A 16 6.38 4.86 6.04
CA ASN A 16 7.42 4.87 7.07
C ASN A 16 8.18 3.54 7.11
N ARG A 17 7.48 2.42 6.93
CA ARG A 17 8.09 1.08 6.93
C ARG A 17 8.88 0.79 5.65
N ALA A 18 8.39 1.23 4.50
CA ALA A 18 9.08 1.10 3.22
C ALA A 18 10.29 2.06 3.09
N GLY A 19 10.33 3.12 3.91
CA GLY A 19 11.27 4.24 3.76
C GLY A 19 11.02 5.05 2.49
N ALA A 20 9.78 5.04 1.99
CA ALA A 20 9.42 5.61 0.70
C ALA A 20 7.96 6.07 0.68
N LYS A 21 7.65 7.13 -0.06
CA LYS A 21 6.31 7.70 -0.18
C LYS A 21 5.52 7.08 -1.32
N LEU A 22 4.24 6.84 -1.10
CA LEU A 22 3.32 6.39 -2.14
C LEU A 22 3.14 7.49 -3.18
N VAL A 23 3.35 7.15 -4.45
CA VAL A 23 3.07 8.02 -5.59
C VAL A 23 1.82 7.49 -6.27
N PHE A 24 0.80 8.34 -6.34
CA PHE A 24 -0.47 8.03 -6.98
C PHE A 24 -0.51 8.67 -8.37
N ALA A 25 -0.81 7.86 -9.39
CA ALA A 25 -1.19 8.35 -10.71
C ALA A 25 -2.70 8.59 -10.74
N GLN A 26 -3.12 9.73 -11.30
CA GLN A 26 -4.52 10.05 -11.56
C GLN A 26 -4.77 9.92 -13.06
N GLU A 27 -5.55 8.92 -13.47
CA GLU A 27 -6.04 8.78 -14.84
C GLU A 27 -7.45 9.37 -14.95
N PHE A 28 -7.67 10.22 -15.96
CA PHE A 28 -8.98 10.79 -16.27
C PHE A 28 -9.67 9.94 -17.34
N VAL A 29 -10.71 9.20 -16.95
CA VAL A 29 -11.53 8.41 -17.89
C VAL A 29 -12.81 9.20 -18.17
N ASP A 30 -12.81 9.97 -19.25
CA ASP A 30 -13.91 10.89 -19.62
C ASP A 30 -14.08 12.06 -18.61
N GLU A 31 -14.81 13.12 -18.97
CA GLU A 31 -14.79 14.44 -18.28
C GLU A 31 -15.11 14.44 -16.76
N ASN A 32 -15.46 13.30 -16.15
CA ASN A 32 -15.96 13.18 -14.79
C ASN A 32 -15.45 11.98 -13.95
N ILE A 33 -14.53 11.13 -14.44
CA ILE A 33 -14.02 9.99 -13.66
C ILE A 33 -12.52 10.16 -13.41
N ILE A 34 -12.13 10.20 -12.13
CA ILE A 34 -10.74 10.19 -11.68
C ILE A 34 -10.44 8.79 -11.15
N GLU A 35 -9.46 8.12 -11.74
CA GLU A 35 -8.94 6.82 -11.35
C GLU A 35 -7.57 7.03 -10.67
N THR A 36 -7.50 6.84 -9.35
CA THR A 36 -6.28 7.08 -8.56
C THR A 36 -5.62 5.74 -8.20
N CYS A 37 -4.57 5.36 -8.93
CA CYS A 37 -3.85 4.10 -8.70
C CYS A 37 -2.46 4.38 -8.13
N VAL A 38 -1.97 3.46 -7.29
CA VAL A 38 -0.57 3.49 -6.84
C VAL A 38 0.33 3.16 -8.03
N GLU A 39 1.18 4.10 -8.43
CA GLU A 39 2.09 3.94 -9.56
C GLU A 39 3.43 3.36 -9.10
N CYS A 40 4.00 3.93 -8.04
CA CYS A 40 5.29 3.52 -7.48
C CYS A 40 5.50 4.10 -6.09
N PHE A 41 6.60 3.72 -5.44
CA PHE A 41 7.09 4.39 -4.24
C PHE A 41 8.29 5.27 -4.57
N LYS A 42 8.42 6.41 -3.90
CA LYS A 42 9.56 7.31 -4.02
C LYS A 42 10.33 7.33 -2.71
N GLU A 43 11.60 6.92 -2.72
CA GLU A 43 12.42 6.89 -1.50
C GLU A 43 12.55 8.27 -0.84
N GLU A 44 12.47 8.30 0.49
CA GLU A 44 12.63 9.55 1.22
C GLU A 44 14.08 10.05 1.13
N GLY A 45 14.25 11.27 0.62
CA GLY A 45 15.58 11.89 0.42
C GLY A 45 16.24 11.57 -0.92
N SER A 46 15.58 10.81 -1.80
CA SER A 46 16.04 10.48 -3.16
C SER A 46 14.94 10.75 -4.20
N GLU A 47 15.34 10.97 -5.45
CA GLU A 47 14.40 10.94 -6.59
C GLU A 47 14.20 9.51 -7.14
N GLN A 48 14.78 8.52 -6.48
CA GLN A 48 14.68 7.12 -6.88
C GLN A 48 13.26 6.59 -6.64
N ARG A 49 12.69 6.05 -7.72
CA ARG A 49 11.43 5.32 -7.67
C ARG A 49 11.74 3.85 -7.48
N ILE A 50 11.08 3.22 -6.53
CA ILE A 50 11.09 1.77 -6.31
C ILE A 50 9.72 1.21 -6.66
N SER A 51 9.69 -0.04 -7.09
CA SER A 51 8.44 -0.69 -7.44
C SER A 51 7.58 -0.92 -6.18
N THR A 52 6.28 -1.07 -6.39
CA THR A 52 5.36 -1.45 -5.32
C THR A 52 5.75 -2.77 -4.67
N GLU A 53 6.24 -3.74 -5.46
CA GLU A 53 6.75 -5.02 -4.96
C GLU A 53 7.96 -4.82 -4.04
N ASP A 54 8.98 -4.08 -4.49
CA ASP A 54 10.19 -3.81 -3.69
C ASP A 54 9.86 -3.09 -2.36
N ALA A 55 8.91 -2.16 -2.40
CA ALA A 55 8.47 -1.43 -1.21
C ALA A 55 7.73 -2.35 -0.22
N MET A 56 6.85 -3.22 -0.73
CA MET A 56 6.12 -4.15 0.12
C MET A 56 7.01 -5.26 0.68
N ASP A 57 8.04 -5.68 -0.04
CA ASP A 57 9.05 -6.60 0.48
C ASP A 57 9.80 -6.01 1.67
N ARG A 58 10.16 -4.71 1.61
CA ARG A 58 10.76 -4.00 2.75
C ARG A 58 9.83 -3.98 3.95
N VAL A 59 8.55 -3.66 3.73
CA VAL A 59 7.51 -3.65 4.78
C VAL A 59 7.37 -5.03 5.41
N PHE A 60 7.30 -6.09 4.60
CA PHE A 60 7.20 -7.47 5.06
C PHE A 60 8.41 -7.88 5.90
N LEU A 61 9.62 -7.58 5.43
CA LEU A 61 10.85 -7.87 6.17
C LEU A 61 10.91 -7.13 7.51
N GLN A 62 10.53 -5.85 7.53
CA GLN A 62 10.50 -5.09 8.78
C GLN A 62 9.46 -5.65 9.77
N LEU A 63 8.28 -6.05 9.29
CA LEU A 63 7.27 -6.70 10.12
C LEU A 63 7.75 -8.05 10.69
N LYS A 64 8.62 -8.77 9.97
CA LYS A 64 9.30 -9.97 10.48
C LYS A 64 10.34 -9.64 11.54
N GLU A 65 11.15 -8.61 11.32
CA GLU A 65 12.16 -8.15 12.28
C GLU A 65 11.54 -7.67 13.60
N GLU A 66 10.38 -7.02 13.53
CA GLU A 66 9.59 -6.58 14.69
C GLU A 66 8.85 -7.73 15.39
N GLY A 67 8.85 -8.93 14.81
CA GLY A 67 8.17 -10.13 15.35
C GLY A 67 6.65 -10.12 15.18
N ILE A 68 6.10 -9.20 14.37
CA ILE A 68 4.67 -9.15 14.03
C ILE A 68 4.33 -10.30 13.07
N ILE A 69 5.19 -10.52 12.08
CA ILE A 69 5.10 -11.68 11.19
C ILE A 69 6.09 -12.75 11.68
N PRO A 70 5.66 -13.99 11.88
CA PRO A 70 6.59 -15.06 12.27
C PRO A 70 7.71 -15.25 11.23
N GLY A 71 8.94 -15.43 11.70
CA GLY A 71 10.12 -15.56 10.83
C GLY A 71 10.03 -16.69 9.79
N GLN A 72 9.24 -17.73 10.08
CA GLN A 72 8.99 -18.89 9.21
C GLN A 72 8.03 -18.63 8.04
N VAL A 73 7.35 -17.48 8.00
CA VAL A 73 6.47 -17.12 6.89
C VAL A 73 7.35 -16.69 5.71
N GLU A 74 7.23 -17.41 4.59
CA GLU A 74 7.99 -17.15 3.36
C GLU A 74 7.16 -16.44 2.29
N GLU A 75 5.84 -16.65 2.31
CA GLU A 75 4.92 -16.12 1.32
C GLU A 75 3.91 -15.16 1.97
N TYR A 76 3.63 -14.06 1.28
CA TYR A 76 2.59 -13.11 1.66
C TYR A 76 1.88 -12.60 0.40
N SER A 77 0.71 -12.02 0.60
CA SER A 77 -0.03 -11.30 -0.42
C SER A 77 -0.33 -9.91 0.10
N TYR A 78 -0.40 -8.93 -0.79
CA TYR A 78 -0.77 -7.59 -0.43
C TYR A 78 -1.82 -7.03 -1.38
N GLU A 79 -2.67 -6.16 -0.84
CA GLU A 79 -3.61 -5.37 -1.60
C GLU A 79 -3.32 -3.91 -1.34
N MET A 80 -3.02 -3.18 -2.42
CA MET A 80 -2.91 -1.73 -2.37
C MET A 80 -4.30 -1.11 -2.48
N PRO A 81 -4.53 0.02 -1.78
CA PRO A 81 -5.75 0.79 -2.00
C PRO A 81 -5.80 1.20 -3.47
N SER A 82 -6.79 0.69 -4.20
CA SER A 82 -6.98 0.94 -5.62
C SER A 82 -8.13 1.91 -5.88
N CYS A 83 -7.88 2.86 -6.78
CA CYS A 83 -8.70 3.18 -7.95
C CYS A 83 -10.22 3.15 -7.78
N GLY A 84 -10.72 3.97 -6.86
CA GLY A 84 -12.14 4.30 -6.77
C GLY A 84 -12.54 5.40 -7.75
N GLN A 85 -13.66 5.24 -8.48
CA GLN A 85 -14.27 6.29 -9.29
C GLN A 85 -14.79 7.43 -8.40
N LEU A 86 -14.08 8.54 -8.32
CA LEU A 86 -14.58 9.74 -7.65
C LEU A 86 -15.61 10.45 -8.54
N LYS A 87 -16.91 10.31 -8.23
CA LYS A 87 -17.95 11.17 -8.81
C LYS A 87 -17.76 12.59 -8.26
N LYS A 88 -17.59 13.55 -9.17
CA LYS A 88 -17.29 14.99 -9.00
C LYS A 88 -18.07 15.82 -7.95
N ASN A 89 -19.02 15.26 -7.20
CA ASN A 89 -19.95 16.05 -6.36
C ASN A 89 -19.94 15.75 -4.87
N SER A 90 -19.01 14.97 -4.35
CA SER A 90 -18.90 14.79 -2.90
C SER A 90 -17.48 14.44 -2.53
N ILE A 91 -17.06 14.89 -1.35
CA ILE A 91 -15.88 14.46 -0.58
C ILE A 91 -14.69 15.42 -0.74
N GLY A 92 -14.50 16.26 0.28
CA GLY A 92 -13.18 16.84 0.56
C GLY A 92 -12.18 15.71 0.75
N ASN A 93 -10.91 15.95 0.43
CA ASN A 93 -9.81 14.99 0.26
C ASN A 93 -9.53 13.99 1.43
N ASP A 94 -10.43 13.78 2.39
CA ASP A 94 -10.21 13.11 3.67
C ASP A 94 -11.07 11.83 3.92
N GLU A 95 -11.96 11.37 3.01
CA GLU A 95 -12.91 10.28 3.34
C GLU A 95 -12.86 9.01 2.46
N ILE A 96 -11.72 8.64 1.86
CA ILE A 96 -11.54 7.26 1.40
C ILE A 96 -10.44 6.61 2.26
N PRO A 97 -10.77 5.63 3.13
CA PRO A 97 -9.77 4.89 3.88
C PRO A 97 -8.85 4.16 2.91
N GLN A 98 -7.64 4.68 2.74
CA GLN A 98 -6.61 4.05 1.93
C GLN A 98 -5.72 3.23 2.85
N LYS A 99 -6.22 2.03 3.17
CA LYS A 99 -5.47 1.02 3.91
C LYS A 99 -4.82 0.06 2.94
N VAL A 100 -3.57 -0.27 3.23
CA VAL A 100 -2.85 -1.37 2.59
C VAL A 100 -3.12 -2.62 3.41
N ILE A 101 -3.50 -3.70 2.75
CA ILE A 101 -3.77 -4.98 3.40
C ILE A 101 -2.59 -5.89 3.09
N LEU A 102 -1.99 -6.49 4.12
CA LEU A 102 -1.01 -7.56 4.00
C LEU A 102 -1.60 -8.82 4.61
N SER A 103 -1.53 -9.93 3.91
CA SER A 103 -2.02 -11.22 4.39
C SER A 103 -1.01 -12.33 4.17
N PHE A 104 -1.01 -13.31 5.08
CA PHE A 104 -0.18 -14.49 4.96
C PHE A 104 -0.83 -15.68 5.67
N MET A 105 -0.36 -16.88 5.34
CA MET A 105 -0.77 -18.12 5.97
C MET A 105 0.36 -18.68 6.85
N SER A 106 0.00 -19.17 8.03
CA SER A 106 0.90 -19.82 8.99
C SER A 106 0.30 -21.07 9.61
#